data_AF-A0A561V2E8-F1
#
_entry.id   AF-A0A561V2E8-F1
#
_cell.length_a   1.000
_cell.length_b   1.000
_cell.length_c   1.000
_cell.angle_alpha   90.00
_cell.angle_beta   90.00
_cell.angle_gamma   90.00
#
_symmetry.space_group_name_H-M   'P 1'
#
loop_
_entity.id
_entity.type
_entity.pdbx_description
1 polymer ?
#
loop_
_entity_poly.entity_id
_entity_poly.type
_entity_poly.pdbx_seq_one_letter_code
_entity_poly.pdbx_strand_id
1 'polypeptide(L)' 'MVALVGDDDPQVTVDEASSWREHTTASFELKVFPGGHFFLDSHVAPVLDLIRGRMSVAPVRS' A
#
# COMPACT_ATOMS: atom_id res chain seq x y z
N MET A 1 0.13 -1.19 -9.29
CA MET A 1 -0.44 -0.34 -8.22
C MET A 1 -0.43 -1.12 -6.90
N VAL A 2 -0.22 -0.43 -5.79
CA VAL A 2 -0.30 -1.02 -4.44
C VAL A 2 -1.28 -0.21 -3.62
N ALA A 3 -2.22 -0.87 -2.96
CA ALA A 3 -3.12 -0.27 -1.96
C ALA A 3 -2.72 -0.73 -0.56
N LEU A 4 -2.81 0.18 0.41
CA LEU A 4 -2.48 -0.04 1.82
C LEU A 4 -3.71 0.31 2.66
N VAL A 5 -4.09 -0.53 3.61
CA VAL A 5 -5.25 -0.28 4.49
C VAL A 5 -5.02 -0.86 5.89
N GLY A 6 -5.63 -0.25 6.90
CA GLY A 6 -5.73 -0.80 8.26
C GLY A 6 -6.86 -1.83 8.35
N ASP A 7 -6.70 -2.90 9.13
CA ASP A 7 -7.75 -3.91 9.33
C ASP A 7 -8.90 -3.45 10.24
N ASP A 8 -8.69 -2.39 11.01
CA ASP A 8 -9.65 -1.77 11.93
C ASP A 8 -9.90 -0.30 11.56
N ASP A 9 -9.76 0.06 10.28
CA ASP A 9 -10.05 1.43 9.81
C ASP A 9 -11.57 1.68 9.78
N PRO A 10 -12.09 2.61 10.61
CA PRO A 10 -13.53 2.90 10.64
C PRO A 10 -14.02 3.67 9.42
N GLN A 11 -13.14 4.07 8.50
CA GLN A 11 -13.47 4.86 7.31
C GLN A 11 -13.37 4.05 6.02
N VAL A 12 -12.57 2.98 6.00
CA VAL A 12 -12.29 2.21 4.79
C VAL A 12 -12.18 0.73 5.14
N THR A 13 -13.09 -0.08 4.63
CA THR A 13 -13.01 -1.53 4.75
C THR A 13 -11.92 -2.11 3.84
N VAL A 14 -11.46 -3.33 4.16
CA VAL A 14 -10.52 -4.07 3.32
C VAL A 14 -11.08 -4.30 1.90
N ASP A 15 -12.40 -4.53 1.79
CA ASP A 15 -13.06 -4.74 0.50
C ASP A 15 -13.09 -3.45 -0.33
N GLU A 16 -13.42 -2.30 0.27
CA GLU A 16 -13.37 -0.99 -0.41
C GLU A 16 -11.95 -0.64 -0.86
N ALA A 17 -10.93 -0.97 -0.05
CA ALA A 17 -9.54 -0.80 -0.45
C ALA A 17 -9.16 -1.75 -1.62
N SER A 18 -9.70 -2.98 -1.64
CA SER A 18 -9.48 -3.96 -2.71
C SER A 18 -10.08 -3.52 -4.05
N SER A 19 -11.22 -2.80 -4.03
CA SER A 19 -11.88 -2.25 -5.22
C SER A 19 -10.98 -1.35 -6.06
N TRP A 20 -9.91 -0.79 -5.49
CA TRP A 20 -8.91 -0.04 -6.24
C TRP A 20 -8.32 -0.83 -7.41
N ARG A 21 -8.32 -2.16 -7.40
CA ARG A 21 -7.88 -2.98 -8.53
C ARG A 21 -8.58 -2.63 -9.85
N GLU A 22 -9.81 -2.13 -9.79
CA GLU A 22 -10.63 -1.77 -10.96
C GLU A 22 -10.15 -0.49 -11.65
N HIS A 23 -9.32 0.31 -10.96
CA HIS A 23 -8.81 1.58 -11.45
C HIS A 23 -7.44 1.47 -12.14
N THR A 24 -6.96 0.25 -12.40
CA THR A 24 -5.70 0.04 -13.11
C THR A 24 -5.77 -1.17 -14.03
N THR A 25 -5.05 -1.12 -15.14
CA THR A 25 -4.82 -2.28 -16.01
C THR A 25 -3.48 -2.98 -15.73
N ALA A 26 -2.64 -2.40 -14.85
CA ALA A 26 -1.38 -2.98 -14.41
C ALA A 26 -1.59 -3.97 -13.26
N SER A 27 -0.52 -4.65 -12.83
CA SER A 27 -0.57 -5.51 -11.64
C SER A 27 -1.02 -4.74 -10.41
N PHE A 28 -1.89 -5.35 -9.60
CA PHE A 28 -2.42 -4.79 -8.37
C PHE A 28 -2.06 -5.69 -7.19
N GLU A 29 -1.77 -5.07 -6.05
CA GLU A 29 -1.56 -5.76 -4.79
C GLU A 29 -2.16 -4.96 -3.64
N LEU A 30 -2.86 -5.65 -2.75
CA LEU A 30 -3.39 -5.10 -1.51
C LEU A 30 -2.51 -5.54 -0.34
N LYS A 31 -2.20 -4.62 0.56
CA LYS A 31 -1.51 -4.87 1.82
C LYS A 31 -2.37 -4.35 2.97
N VAL A 32 -2.71 -5.27 3.87
CA VAL A 32 -3.48 -4.98 5.08
C VAL A 32 -2.53 -4.95 6.26
N PHE A 33 -2.64 -3.94 7.10
CA PHE A 33 -1.85 -3.76 8.32
C PHE A 33 -2.76 -3.76 9.54
N PRO A 34 -2.30 -4.26 10.69
CA PRO A 34 -3.03 -4.08 11.94
C PRO A 34 -3.25 -2.60 12.28
N GLY A 35 -4.46 -2.25 12.71
CA GLY A 35 -4.80 -0.91 13.22
C GLY A 35 -5.76 -0.12 12.34
N GLY A 36 -6.13 1.08 12.83
CA GLY A 36 -7.14 1.92 12.18
C GLY A 36 -6.59 2.85 11.10
N HIS A 37 -7.28 3.97 10.88
CA HIS A 37 -6.97 4.93 9.82
C HIS A 37 -5.51 5.42 9.78
N PHE A 38 -4.86 5.50 10.94
CA PHE A 38 -3.47 5.91 11.09
C PHE A 38 -2.50 4.71 11.22
N PHE A 39 -2.81 3.54 10.64
CA PHE A 39 -1.94 2.36 10.70
C PHE A 39 -0.48 2.65 10.26
N LEU A 40 -0.28 3.65 9.39
CA LEU A 40 1.04 4.09 8.93
C LEU A 40 1.98 4.52 10.07
N ASP A 41 1.46 5.14 11.13
CA ASP A 41 2.26 5.63 12.25
C ASP A 41 2.93 4.47 13.01
N SER A 42 2.23 3.34 13.12
CA SER A 42 2.71 2.12 13.78
C SER A 42 3.51 1.20 12.85
N HIS A 43 3.41 1.40 11.53
CA HIS A 43 3.95 0.48 10.51
C HIS A 43 4.91 1.17 9.53
N VAL A 44 5.58 2.25 9.95
CA VAL A 44 6.50 3.03 9.11
C VAL A 44 7.56 2.14 8.46
N ALA A 45 8.26 1.31 9.23
CA ALA A 45 9.34 0.47 8.71
C ALA A 45 8.89 -0.51 7.59
N PRO A 46 7.88 -1.38 7.80
CA PRO A 46 7.43 -2.29 6.75
C PRO A 46 6.82 -1.56 5.53
N VAL A 47 6.19 -0.41 5.73
CA VAL A 47 5.69 0.42 4.62
C VAL A 47 6.84 1.00 3.80
N LEU A 48 7.89 1.50 4.45
CA LEU A 48 9.07 2.01 3.75
C LEU A 48 9.80 0.91 2.96
N ASP A 49 9.92 -0.29 3.52
CA ASP A 49 10.53 -1.43 2.83
C ASP A 49 9.71 -1.88 1.62
N LEU A 50 8.39 -1.87 1.74
CA LEU A 50 7.49 -2.10 0.61
C LEU A 50 7.71 -1.07 -0.49
N ILE A 51 7.75 0.23 -0.16
CA ILE A 51 7.98 1.31 -1.14
C ILE A 51 9.35 1.13 -1.82
N ARG A 52 10.41 0.87 -1.03
CA ARG A 52 11.77 0.60 -1.56
C ARG A 52 11.79 -0.55 -2.55
N GLY A 53 11.10 -1.65 -2.24
CA GLY A 53 11.00 -2.80 -3.13
C GLY A 53 10.24 -2.55 -4.43
N ARG A 54 9.51 -1.43 -4.55
CA ARG A 54 8.73 -1.05 -5.74
C ARG A 54 9.31 0.09 -6.55
N MET A 55 10.32 0.78 -6.01
CA MET A 55 11.04 1.78 -6.78
C MET A 55 12.00 1.07 -7.73
N SER A 56 11.88 1.33 -9.03
CA SER A 56 13.00 1.07 -9.94
C SER A 56 14.05 2.15 -9.70
N VAL A 57 15.28 1.75 -9.46
CA VAL A 57 16.40 2.69 -9.55
C VAL A 57 16.64 2.88 -11.04
N ALA A 58 16.23 4.04 -11.59
CA ALA A 58 16.66 4.41 -12.93
C ALA A 58 18.20 4.47 -12.91
N PRO A 59 18.92 3.79 -13.82
CA PRO A 59 20.36 3.89 -13.86
C PRO A 59 20.73 5.35 -14.13
N VAL A 60 21.62 5.91 -13.30
CA VAL A 60 22.18 7.23 -13.58
C VAL A 60 22.92 7.13 -14.91
N ARG A 61 22.48 7.87 -15.92
CA ARG A 61 23.18 7.95 -17.20
C ARG A 61 24.38 8.87 -16.97
N SER A 62 25.58 8.29 -17.01
CA SER A 62 26.86 8.98 -17.12
C SER A 62 27.06 9.56 -18.51
#